data_AF-Q4TFN2-F1
#
_entry.id   AF-Q4TFN2-F1
#
_cell.length_a   1.000
_cell.length_b   1.000
_cell.length_c   1.000
_cell.angle_alpha   90.00
_cell.angle_beta   90.00
_cell.angle_gamma   90.00
#
_symmetry.space_group_name_H-M   'P 1'
#
loop_
_entity.id
_entity.type
_entity.pdbx_description
1 polymer ?
#
loop_
_entity_poly.entity_id
_entity_poly.type
_entity_poly.pdbx_seq_one_letter_code
_entity_poly.pdbx_strand_id
1 'polypeptide(L)'
;LSVKGYSDKQHILLKKIIEKMATFEIDQKRFDIIKEAYMRSLNNFRAEQPHQHAMYYLRLLMTEVAWTKDELKDALDDVTLPRLKAFIPQLLSRLHIEALLHGNITKEV
;
A
#
# COMPACT_ATOMS: atom_id res chain seq x y z
N LEU A 1 4.04 7.51 -2.37
CA LEU A 1 4.21 7.33 -3.83
C LEU A 1 5.58 7.86 -4.23
N SER A 2 6.34 7.15 -5.08
CA SER A 2 7.62 7.64 -5.61
C SER A 2 7.68 7.37 -7.12
N VAL A 3 7.94 8.41 -7.90
CA VAL A 3 8.19 8.31 -9.35
C VAL A 3 9.64 8.71 -9.60
N LYS A 4 10.42 7.85 -10.25
CA LYS A 4 11.86 8.06 -10.53
C LYS A 4 12.12 7.74 -12.00
N GLY A 5 13.10 8.41 -12.62
CA GLY A 5 13.50 8.17 -14.03
C GLY A 5 13.80 9.46 -14.78
N TYR A 6 13.65 9.46 -16.11
CA TYR A 6 13.79 10.66 -16.94
C TYR A 6 12.58 11.60 -16.81
N SER A 7 12.82 12.90 -16.69
CA SER A 7 11.78 13.91 -16.43
C SER A 7 10.75 14.07 -17.57
N ASP A 8 11.14 13.79 -18.82
CA ASP A 8 10.33 13.98 -20.04
C ASP A 8 8.89 13.45 -19.90
N LYS A 9 8.70 12.20 -19.45
CA LYS A 9 7.37 11.56 -19.31
C LYS A 9 6.93 11.31 -17.86
N GLN A 10 7.67 11.82 -16.88
CA GLN A 10 7.33 11.64 -15.46
C GLN A 10 5.96 12.22 -15.11
N HIS A 11 5.67 13.43 -15.60
CA HIS A 11 4.40 14.10 -15.33
C HIS A 11 3.21 13.33 -15.91
N ILE A 12 3.36 12.71 -17.10
CA ILE A 12 2.33 11.87 -17.73
C ILE A 12 2.06 10.63 -16.88
N LEU A 13 3.12 9.93 -16.45
CA LEU A 13 2.99 8.75 -15.60
C LEU A 13 2.37 9.09 -14.25
N LEU A 14 2.85 10.15 -13.59
CA LEU A 14 2.31 10.60 -12.31
C LEU A 14 0.82 10.93 -12.43
N LYS A 15 0.43 11.71 -13.43
CA LYS A 15 -0.98 12.03 -13.70
C LYS A 15 -1.80 10.75 -13.86
N LYS A 16 -1.32 9.79 -14.65
CA LYS A 16 -2.03 8.53 -14.89
C LYS A 16 -2.21 7.70 -13.61
N ILE A 17 -1.19 7.67 -12.74
CA ILE A 17 -1.25 6.97 -11.45
C ILE A 17 -2.32 7.60 -10.56
N ILE A 18 -2.29 8.93 -10.39
CA ILE A 18 -3.24 9.65 -9.53
C ILE A 18 -4.67 9.51 -10.06
N GLU A 19 -4.88 9.67 -11.36
CA GLU A 19 -6.19 9.45 -12.00
C GLU A 19 -6.72 8.03 -11.71
N LYS A 20 -5.86 7.02 -11.86
CA LYS A 20 -6.26 5.63 -11.65
C LYS A 20 -6.49 5.31 -10.17
N MET A 21 -5.80 5.96 -9.24
CA MET A 21 -6.06 5.85 -7.80
C MET A 21 -7.42 6.44 -7.42
N ALA A 22 -7.78 7.60 -7.98
CA ALA A 22 -9.04 8.28 -7.70
C ALA A 22 -10.26 7.60 -8.35
N THR A 23 -10.09 7.01 -9.53
CA THR A 23 -11.16 6.34 -10.30
C THR A 23 -10.96 4.82 -10.37
N PHE A 24 -10.45 4.24 -9.28
CA PHE A 24 -10.08 2.83 -9.27
C PHE A 24 -11.30 1.90 -9.29
N GLU A 25 -11.45 1.17 -10.39
CA GLU A 25 -12.42 0.08 -10.51
C GLU A 25 -11.73 -1.28 -10.29
N ILE A 26 -12.29 -2.08 -9.40
CA ILE A 26 -11.74 -3.36 -8.99
C ILE A 26 -12.46 -4.49 -9.72
N ASP A 27 -11.69 -5.32 -10.42
CA ASP A 27 -12.15 -6.61 -10.94
C ASP A 27 -12.19 -7.67 -9.82
N GLN A 28 -13.30 -8.40 -9.72
CA GLN A 28 -13.53 -9.40 -8.68
C GLN A 28 -12.48 -10.52 -8.73
N LYS A 29 -12.16 -11.04 -9.92
CA LYS A 29 -11.20 -12.14 -10.06
C LYS A 29 -9.81 -11.70 -9.61
N ARG A 30 -9.39 -10.49 -9.98
CA ARG A 30 -8.11 -9.90 -9.54
C ARG A 30 -8.08 -9.67 -8.03
N PHE A 31 -9.18 -9.22 -7.43
CA PHE A 31 -9.28 -9.06 -5.98
C PHE A 31 -9.04 -10.39 -5.27
N ASP A 32 -9.73 -11.46 -5.68
CA ASP A 32 -9.62 -12.78 -5.03
C ASP A 32 -8.20 -13.35 -5.14
N ILE A 33 -7.58 -13.25 -6.33
CA ILE A 33 -6.20 -13.71 -6.56
C ILE A 33 -5.21 -12.96 -5.67
N ILE A 34 -5.34 -11.64 -5.55
CA ILE A 34 -4.42 -10.82 -4.76
C ILE A 34 -4.66 -11.05 -3.25
N LYS A 35 -5.92 -11.22 -2.82
CA LYS A 35 -6.25 -11.53 -1.43
C LYS A 35 -5.63 -12.87 -1.00
N GLU A 36 -5.76 -13.91 -1.83
CA GLU A 36 -5.17 -15.22 -1.58
C GLU A 36 -3.63 -15.16 -1.51
N ALA A 37 -3.00 -14.46 -2.47
CA ALA A 37 -1.55 -14.28 -2.48
C ALA A 37 -1.05 -13.51 -1.24
N TYR A 38 -1.80 -12.50 -0.79
CA TYR A 38 -1.48 -11.75 0.43
C TYR A 38 -1.62 -12.61 1.69
N MET A 39 -2.66 -13.43 1.79
CA MET A 39 -2.83 -14.39 2.87
C MET A 39 -1.64 -15.36 2.97
N ARG A 40 -1.20 -15.92 1.83
CA ARG A 40 0.00 -16.77 1.79
C ARG A 40 1.25 -16.00 2.21
N SER A 41 1.41 -14.74 1.78
CA SER A 41 2.56 -13.92 2.18
C SER A 41 2.61 -13.68 3.69
N LEU A 42 1.46 -13.47 4.36
CA LEU A 42 1.40 -13.36 5.82
C LEU A 42 1.81 -14.66 6.51
N ASN A 43 1.30 -15.81 6.04
CA ASN A 43 1.66 -17.12 6.58
C ASN A 43 3.14 -17.47 6.40
N ASN A 44 3.70 -17.13 5.24
CA ASN A 44 5.09 -17.43 4.88
C ASN A 44 6.11 -16.69 5.77
N PHE A 45 5.69 -15.65 6.50
CA PHE A 45 6.56 -14.96 7.46
C PHE A 45 7.16 -15.93 8.50
N ARG A 46 6.45 -17.02 8.82
CA ARG A 46 6.94 -18.07 9.74
C ARG A 46 8.20 -18.79 9.26
N ALA A 47 8.49 -18.75 7.95
CA ALA A 47 9.66 -19.36 7.34
C ALA A 47 10.86 -18.41 7.21
N GLU A 48 10.71 -17.14 7.59
CA GLU A 48 11.81 -16.17 7.61
C GLU A 48 12.85 -16.51 8.69
N GLN A 49 14.06 -15.96 8.56
CA GLN A 49 15.17 -16.27 9.45
C GLN A 49 14.97 -15.69 10.86
N PRO A 50 15.52 -16.33 11.92
CA PRO A 50 15.33 -15.87 13.31
C PRO A 50 15.74 -14.42 13.58
N HIS A 51 16.80 -13.93 12.90
CA HIS A 51 17.22 -12.54 13.07
C HIS A 51 16.18 -11.54 12.51
N GLN A 52 15.46 -11.90 11.44
CA GLN A 52 14.38 -11.09 10.88
C GLN A 52 13.16 -11.09 11.82
N HIS A 53 12.88 -12.22 12.47
CA HIS A 53 11.83 -12.31 13.50
C HIS A 53 12.17 -11.43 14.71
N ALA A 54 13.41 -11.46 15.19
CA ALA A 54 13.85 -10.62 16.31
C ALA A 54 13.67 -9.12 15.99
N MET A 55 14.08 -8.68 14.79
CA MET A 55 13.89 -7.29 14.35
C MET A 55 12.41 -6.91 14.22
N TYR A 56 11.59 -7.84 13.71
CA TYR A 56 10.14 -7.64 13.60
C TYR A 56 9.47 -7.45 14.97
N TYR A 57 9.74 -8.33 15.94
CA TYR A 57 9.16 -8.21 17.27
C TYR A 57 9.67 -6.98 18.03
N LEU A 58 10.95 -6.62 17.87
CA LEU A 58 11.48 -5.38 18.42
C LEU A 58 10.72 -4.16 17.88
N ARG A 59 10.46 -4.10 16.56
CA ARG A 59 9.69 -3.01 15.96
C ARG A 59 8.26 -2.94 16.53
N LEU A 60 7.61 -4.08 16.73
CA LEU A 60 6.27 -4.12 17.32
C LEU A 60 6.25 -3.55 18.74
N LEU A 61 7.27 -3.87 19.56
CA LEU A 61 7.38 -3.37 20.94
C LEU A 61 7.70 -1.87 21.01
N MET A 62 8.47 -1.36 20.05
CA MET A 62 8.99 0.01 20.07
C MET A 62 8.07 1.03 19.38
N THR A 63 7.00 0.58 18.70
CA THR A 63 6.07 1.45 17.98
C THR A 63 4.76 1.54 18.76
N GLU A 64 4.25 2.75 19.00
CA GLU A 64 3.02 2.97 19.77
C GLU A 64 1.81 2.17 19.25
N VAL A 65 1.65 2.12 17.93
CA VAL A 65 0.61 1.34 17.27
C VAL A 65 1.22 0.51 16.15
N ALA A 66 1.15 -0.81 16.28
CA ALA A 66 1.56 -1.74 15.24
C ALA A 66 0.70 -3.00 15.27
N TRP A 67 0.27 -3.45 14.08
CA TRP A 67 -0.50 -4.68 13.93
C TRP A 67 0.42 -5.84 13.58
N THR A 68 0.24 -6.96 14.26
CA THR A 68 0.98 -8.20 14.03
C THR A 68 0.53 -8.89 12.74
N LYS A 69 1.37 -9.79 12.21
CA LYS A 69 1.02 -10.63 11.05
C LYS A 69 -0.21 -11.50 11.30
N ASP A 70 -0.38 -12.00 12.53
CA ASP A 70 -1.54 -12.82 12.88
C ASP A 70 -2.81 -11.95 12.97
N GLU A 71 -2.77 -10.77 13.58
CA GLU A 71 -3.92 -9.83 13.59
C GLU A 71 -4.33 -9.41 12.16
N LEU A 72 -3.36 -9.10 11.30
CA LEU A 72 -3.62 -8.77 9.89
C LEU A 72 -4.21 -9.96 9.12
N LYS A 73 -3.80 -11.18 9.46
CA LYS A 73 -4.31 -12.40 8.84
C LYS A 73 -5.75 -12.67 9.27
N ASP A 74 -6.04 -12.57 10.56
CA ASP A 74 -7.38 -12.81 11.10
C ASP A 74 -8.38 -11.76 10.57
N ALA A 75 -7.96 -10.49 10.48
CA ALA A 75 -8.77 -9.43 9.88
C ALA A 75 -8.95 -9.55 8.35
N LEU A 76 -8.12 -10.35 7.67
CA LEU A 76 -8.18 -10.48 6.21
C LEU A 76 -9.45 -11.19 5.74
N ASP A 77 -9.97 -12.12 6.53
CA ASP A 77 -11.20 -12.85 6.17
C ASP A 77 -12.40 -11.89 6.04
N ASP A 78 -12.44 -10.87 6.89
CA ASP A 78 -13.41 -9.79 6.88
C ASP A 78 -13.30 -8.83 5.68
N VAL A 79 -12.20 -8.84 4.95
CA VAL A 79 -12.01 -7.97 3.77
C VAL A 79 -12.80 -8.52 2.59
N THR A 80 -13.93 -7.88 2.27
CA THR A 80 -14.77 -8.22 1.11
C THR A 80 -14.65 -7.15 0.02
N LEU A 81 -14.94 -7.51 -1.25
CA LEU A 81 -14.90 -6.56 -2.35
C LEU A 81 -15.79 -5.32 -2.09
N PRO A 82 -17.05 -5.45 -1.60
CA PRO A 82 -17.87 -4.29 -1.27
C PRO A 82 -17.26 -3.39 -0.18
N ARG A 83 -16.68 -3.98 0.88
CA ARG A 83 -15.99 -3.22 1.94
C ARG A 83 -14.80 -2.45 1.38
N LEU A 84 -14.01 -3.08 0.50
CA LEU A 84 -12.87 -2.41 -0.15
C LEU A 84 -13.32 -1.28 -1.08
N LYS A 85 -14.40 -1.48 -1.85
CA LYS A 85 -14.99 -0.43 -2.71
C LYS A 85 -15.48 0.78 -1.89
N ALA A 86 -16.02 0.56 -0.70
CA ALA A 86 -16.44 1.63 0.20
C ALA A 86 -15.23 2.32 0.90
N PHE A 87 -14.18 1.55 1.20
CA PHE A 87 -12.99 2.05 1.87
C PHE A 87 -12.17 3.03 1.00
N ILE A 88 -12.04 2.78 -0.30
CA ILE A 88 -11.25 3.65 -1.21
C ILE A 88 -11.70 5.13 -1.17
N PRO A 89 -12.98 5.47 -1.42
CA PRO A 89 -13.42 6.87 -1.36
C PRO A 89 -13.31 7.43 0.06
N GLN A 90 -13.53 6.61 1.10
CA GLN A 90 -13.34 7.04 2.48
C GLN A 90 -11.87 7.45 2.75
N LEU A 91 -10.91 6.61 2.32
CA LEU A 91 -9.48 6.87 2.46
C LEU A 91 -9.06 8.14 1.73
N LEU A 92 -9.57 8.35 0.50
CA LEU A 92 -9.20 9.49 -0.33
C LEU A 92 -9.95 10.79 0.01
N SER A 93 -11.01 10.72 0.83
CA SER A 93 -11.86 11.88 1.14
C SER A 93 -11.14 13.01 1.89
N ARG A 94 -10.15 12.69 2.73
CA ARG A 94 -9.42 13.66 3.56
C ARG A 94 -7.96 13.23 3.67
N LEU A 95 -7.08 13.91 2.95
CA LEU A 95 -5.65 13.63 2.91
C LEU A 95 -4.84 14.90 3.13
N HIS A 96 -3.68 14.74 3.76
CA HIS A 96 -2.61 15.73 3.75
C HIS A 96 -1.48 15.20 2.87
N ILE A 97 -0.97 16.03 1.95
CA ILE A 97 0.08 15.64 1.01
C ILE A 97 1.34 16.43 1.32
N GLU A 98 2.37 15.69 1.72
CA GLU A 98 3.73 16.19 1.84
C GLU A 98 4.58 15.56 0.74
N ALA A 99 5.35 16.37 0.01
CA ALA A 99 6.07 15.94 -1.19
C ALA A 99 7.48 16.53 -1.27
N LEU A 100 8.42 15.71 -1.75
CA LEU A 100 9.77 16.11 -2.14
C LEU A 100 9.91 15.97 -3.65
N LEU A 101 10.11 17.09 -4.34
CA LEU A 101 10.41 17.14 -5.77
C LEU A 101 11.89 17.47 -5.94
N HIS A 102 12.66 16.56 -6.52
CA HIS A 102 14.11 16.71 -6.65
C HIS A 102 14.59 16.13 -7.99
N GLY A 103 15.32 16.94 -8.76
CA GLY A 103 15.88 16.55 -10.06
C GLY A 103 15.87 17.69 -11.08
N ASN A 104 15.85 17.34 -12.37
CA ASN A 104 15.82 18.28 -13.48
C ASN A 104 14.41 18.86 -13.71
N ILE A 105 14.00 19.79 -12.85
CA ILE A 105 12.70 20.47 -12.86
C ILE A 105 12.87 21.93 -12.40
N THR A 106 12.02 22.83 -12.89
CA THR A 106 11.99 24.23 -12.47
C THR A 106 11.02 24.42 -11.29
N LYS A 107 11.14 25.54 -10.59
CA LYS A 107 10.25 25.90 -9.47
C LYS A 107 8.89 26.44 -9.95
N GLU A 108 8.81 26.91 -11.19
CA GLU A 108 7.61 27.56 -11.73
C GLU A 108 6.48 26.54 -11.92
N VAL A 109 5.31 26.91 -11.37
CA VAL A 109 4.05 26.15 -11.39
C VAL A 109 3.18 26.67 -12.51
#